data_AF-A0A5J4QMM2-F1
#
_entry.id   AF-A0A5J4QMM2-F1
#
_cell.length_a   1.000
_cell.length_b   1.000
_cell.length_c   1.000
_cell.angle_alpha   90.00
_cell.angle_beta   90.00
_cell.angle_gamma   90.00
#
_symmetry.space_group_name_H-M   'P 1'
#
loop_
_entity.id
_entity.type
_entity.pdbx_description
1 polymer ?
#
loop_
_entity_poly.entity_id
_entity_poly.type
_entity_poly.pdbx_seq_one_letter_code
_entity_poly.pdbx_strand_id
1 'polypeptide(L)'
;LRCKAHIEGNKGEELKNKLEVNTSFGYDSINSEKYKDFRLCNTKNVWKHHMANTFLTDKQISENCFIVELEKKRCSCSTPLQVAYFTMDNSKYFYLNAYYNFLTPCLDMDYIHVIYGDTDSLCLAIAHESWPIKDKKLWDQLYSQLFPSVSDENYYDKKKILGWNIESESTTCLALAP
;
A
#
# COMPACT_ATOMS: atom_id res chain seq x y z
N LEU A 1 6.36 -16.99 -0.78
CA LEU A 1 5.15 -17.45 -0.02
C LEU A 1 3.87 -16.97 -0.67
N ARG A 2 3.64 -15.66 -0.81
CA ARG A 2 2.46 -15.11 -1.48
C ARG A 2 2.22 -15.65 -2.89
N CYS A 3 3.23 -15.65 -3.76
CA CYS A 3 3.09 -16.17 -5.13
C CYS A 3 2.74 -17.66 -5.19
N LYS A 4 3.32 -18.45 -4.29
CA LYS A 4 2.99 -19.87 -4.14
C LYS A 4 1.53 -20.06 -3.73
N ALA A 5 1.06 -19.32 -2.72
CA ALA A 5 -0.33 -19.37 -2.27
C ALA A 5 -1.33 -19.01 -3.38
N HIS A 6 -0.99 -18.04 -4.24
CA HIS A 6 -1.81 -17.69 -5.40
C HIS A 6 -1.89 -18.82 -6.42
N ILE A 7 -0.74 -19.41 -6.78
CA ILE A 7 -0.66 -20.53 -7.74
C ILE A 7 -1.46 -21.75 -7.22
N GLU A 8 -1.48 -21.97 -5.91
CA GLU A 8 -2.25 -23.02 -5.25
C GLU A 8 -3.76 -22.67 -5.11
N GLY A 9 -4.19 -21.49 -5.55
CA GLY A 9 -5.59 -21.03 -5.45
C GLY A 9 -6.03 -20.65 -4.03
N ASN A 10 -5.10 -20.58 -3.06
CA ASN A 10 -5.39 -20.31 -1.66
C ASN A 10 -5.43 -18.79 -1.38
N LYS A 11 -6.59 -18.19 -1.63
CA LYS A 11 -6.82 -16.75 -1.43
C LYS A 11 -6.60 -16.28 0.01
N GLY A 12 -6.90 -17.13 1.00
CA GLY A 12 -6.73 -16.79 2.42
C GLY A 12 -5.26 -16.67 2.80
N GLU A 13 -4.45 -17.64 2.39
CA GLU A 13 -3.00 -17.64 2.58
C GLU A 13 -2.33 -16.49 1.79
N GLU A 14 -2.81 -16.19 0.57
CA GLU A 14 -2.33 -15.05 -0.19
C GLU A 14 -2.56 -13.73 0.56
N LEU A 15 -3.78 -13.52 1.05
CA LEU A 15 -4.15 -12.30 1.79
C LEU A 15 -3.36 -12.17 3.09
N LYS A 16 -3.23 -13.28 3.85
CA LYS A 16 -2.42 -13.33 5.08
C LYS A 16 -0.98 -12.92 4.80
N ASN A 17 -0.34 -13.54 3.80
CA ASN A 17 1.04 -13.22 3.42
C ASN A 17 1.21 -11.76 2.98
N LYS A 18 0.22 -11.18 2.28
CA LYS A 18 0.24 -9.75 1.92
C LYS A 18 0.14 -8.87 3.17
N LEU A 19 -0.77 -9.18 4.08
CA LEU A 19 -0.99 -8.41 5.30
C LEU A 19 0.22 -8.44 6.22
N GLU A 20 0.86 -9.60 6.39
CA GLU A 20 2.07 -9.74 7.23
C GLU A 20 3.18 -8.80 6.78
N VAL A 21 3.45 -8.72 5.47
CA VAL A 21 4.49 -7.83 4.91
C VAL A 21 4.11 -6.35 5.07
N ASN A 22 2.85 -5.98 4.81
CA ASN A 22 2.44 -4.59 4.97
C ASN A 22 2.43 -4.17 6.45
N THR A 23 2.08 -5.10 7.34
CA THR A 23 2.03 -4.85 8.79
C THR A 23 3.43 -4.71 9.37
N SER A 24 4.46 -5.40 8.84
CA SER A 24 5.83 -5.21 9.34
C SER A 24 6.33 -3.78 9.14
N PHE A 25 6.08 -3.18 7.96
CA PHE A 25 6.35 -1.74 7.75
C PHE A 25 5.50 -0.85 8.65
N GLY A 26 4.19 -1.14 8.75
CA GLY A 26 3.28 -0.41 9.63
C GLY A 26 3.72 -0.44 11.09
N TYR A 27 4.34 -1.54 11.51
CA TYR A 27 4.89 -1.76 12.84
C TYR A 27 6.12 -0.89 13.11
N ASP A 28 7.05 -0.83 12.16
CA ASP A 28 8.27 -0.01 12.23
C ASP A 28 7.96 1.50 12.26
N SER A 29 6.82 1.90 11.69
CA SER A 29 6.34 3.29 11.63
C SER A 29 5.39 3.68 12.78
N ILE A 30 5.16 2.80 13.77
CA ILE A 30 4.29 3.11 14.90
C ILE A 30 4.86 4.25 15.73
N ASN A 31 4.07 5.31 15.88
CA ASN A 31 4.33 6.32 16.90
C ASN A 31 4.06 5.74 18.30
N SER A 32 5.11 5.37 19.02
CA SER A 32 4.98 4.81 20.38
C SER A 32 4.67 5.87 21.46
N GLU A 33 4.84 7.17 21.16
CA GLU A 33 4.78 8.26 22.15
C GLU A 33 3.36 8.73 22.48
N LYS A 34 2.37 8.51 21.61
CA LYS A 34 1.05 9.16 21.74
C LYS A 34 -0.12 8.26 21.41
N TYR A 35 -0.61 7.46 22.37
CA TYR A 35 -1.97 6.90 22.25
C TYR A 35 -2.63 6.66 23.61
N LYS A 36 -3.51 7.57 24.02
CA LYS A 36 -4.53 7.28 25.05
C LYS A 36 -5.75 6.67 24.35
N ASP A 37 -6.22 5.50 24.78
CA ASP A 37 -7.47 4.91 24.27
C ASP A 37 -8.63 5.40 25.14
N PHE A 38 -9.31 6.45 24.69
CA PHE A 38 -10.53 6.94 25.31
C PHE A 38 -11.73 6.39 24.55
N ARG A 39 -12.67 5.79 25.28
CA ARG A 39 -13.92 5.27 24.72
C ARG A 39 -15.11 5.94 25.37
N LEU A 40 -16.03 6.40 24.55
CA LEU A 40 -17.35 6.82 25.01
C LEU A 40 -18.23 5.58 25.17
N CYS A 41 -18.76 5.39 26.37
CA CYS A 41 -19.52 4.21 26.74
C CYS A 41 -20.79 4.59 27.50
N ASN A 42 -21.83 3.79 27.30
CA ASN A 42 -23.04 3.84 28.12
C ASN A 42 -22.83 3.06 29.43
N THR A 43 -23.72 3.25 30.40
CA THR A 43 -23.59 2.66 31.75
C THR A 43 -23.43 1.13 31.71
N LYS A 44 -24.06 0.46 30.73
CA LYS A 44 -23.96 -1.00 30.57
C LYS A 44 -22.59 -1.46 30.06
N ASN A 45 -21.95 -0.70 29.17
CA ASN A 45 -20.67 -1.07 28.57
C ASN A 45 -19.47 -0.63 29.42
N VAL A 46 -19.62 0.36 30.30
CA VAL A 46 -18.59 0.76 31.28
C VAL A 46 -18.14 -0.44 32.13
N TRP A 47 -19.10 -1.22 32.63
CA TRP A 47 -18.80 -2.43 33.41
C TRP A 47 -17.94 -3.46 32.66
N LYS A 48 -18.15 -3.63 31.35
CA LYS A 48 -17.32 -4.52 30.54
C LYS A 48 -15.87 -4.03 30.48
N HIS A 49 -15.69 -2.71 30.43
CA HIS A 49 -14.36 -2.10 30.44
C HIS A 49 -13.72 -2.16 31.82
N HIS A 50 -14.46 -1.98 32.92
CA HIS A 50 -13.93 -2.16 34.28
C HIS A 50 -13.36 -3.57 34.51
N MET A 51 -13.94 -4.58 33.88
CA MET A 51 -13.47 -5.96 33.96
C MET A 51 -12.28 -6.26 33.01
N ALA A 52 -11.89 -5.32 32.16
CA ALA A 52 -10.74 -5.50 31.28
C ALA A 52 -9.44 -5.16 32.02
N ASN A 53 -8.40 -5.99 31.86
CA ASN A 53 -7.06 -5.73 32.41
C ASN A 53 -6.40 -4.46 31.88
N THR A 54 -6.99 -3.82 30.88
CA THR A 54 -6.54 -2.58 30.27
C THR A 54 -7.26 -1.36 30.83
N PHE A 55 -8.12 -1.47 31.86
CA PHE A 55 -8.82 -0.30 32.40
C PHE A 55 -7.88 0.60 33.21
N LEU A 56 -7.97 1.92 33.00
CA LEU A 56 -7.24 2.91 33.79
C LEU A 56 -8.19 3.74 34.67
N THR A 57 -9.14 4.44 34.05
CA THR A 57 -10.09 5.31 34.76
C THR A 57 -11.33 5.57 33.91
N ASP A 58 -12.42 6.00 34.54
CA ASP A 58 -13.62 6.50 33.86
C ASP A 58 -14.04 7.86 34.41
N LYS A 59 -14.76 8.62 33.57
CA LYS A 59 -15.36 9.90 33.92
C LYS A 59 -16.76 9.99 33.34
N GLN A 60 -17.74 10.16 34.21
CA GLN A 60 -19.11 10.40 33.79
C GLN A 60 -19.24 11.80 33.15
N ILE A 61 -19.87 11.87 31.98
CA ILE A 61 -20.26 13.12 31.32
C ILE A 61 -21.76 13.38 31.51
N SER A 62 -22.59 12.34 31.46
CA SER A 62 -24.03 12.41 31.67
C SER A 62 -24.60 11.09 32.22
N GLU A 63 -25.90 11.01 32.51
CA GLU A 63 -26.55 9.85 33.14
C GLU A 63 -26.26 8.50 32.45
N ASN A 64 -26.04 8.51 31.14
CA ASN A 64 -25.76 7.30 30.36
C ASN A 64 -24.56 7.46 29.41
N CYS A 65 -23.60 8.33 29.77
CA CYS A 65 -22.41 8.57 28.96
C CYS A 65 -21.18 8.77 29.84
N PHE A 66 -20.17 7.93 29.61
CA PHE A 66 -18.92 7.89 30.33
C PHE A 66 -17.77 7.90 29.32
N ILE A 67 -16.70 8.62 29.63
CA ILE A 67 -15.40 8.40 28.99
C ILE A 67 -14.65 7.37 29.83
N VAL A 68 -14.21 6.29 29.20
CA VAL A 68 -13.35 5.27 29.80
C VAL A 68 -11.97 5.42 29.17
N GLU A 69 -10.94 5.65 29.99
CA GLU A 69 -9.54 5.58 29.59
C GLU A 69 -9.03 4.14 29.78
N LEU A 70 -8.45 3.60 28.72
CA LEU A 70 -7.85 2.27 28.69
C LEU A 70 -6.35 2.35 28.41
N GLU A 71 -5.57 1.53 29.11
CA GLU A 71 -4.20 1.22 28.77
C GLU A 71 -4.18 0.45 27.45
N LYS A 72 -3.64 1.07 26.39
CA LYS A 72 -3.39 0.31 25.17
C LYS A 72 -2.37 -0.78 25.45
N LYS A 73 -2.65 -1.98 24.94
CA LYS A 73 -1.64 -3.04 24.83
C LYS A 73 -0.42 -2.48 24.11
N ARG A 74 0.70 -2.39 24.83
CA ARG A 74 1.98 -1.96 24.27
C ARG A 74 2.54 -3.12 23.47
N CYS A 75 2.87 -2.87 22.20
CA CYS A 75 3.72 -3.77 21.45
C CYS A 75 5.13 -3.18 21.50
N SER A 76 6.13 -3.96 21.91
CA SER A 76 7.52 -3.51 21.97
C SER A 76 8.11 -3.49 20.56
N CYS A 77 8.24 -2.32 19.96
CA CYS A 77 8.95 -2.18 18.70
C CYS A 77 10.46 -2.27 18.96
N SER A 78 11.13 -3.27 18.38
CA SER A 78 12.58 -3.45 18.49
C SER A 78 13.34 -2.78 17.34
N THR A 79 12.64 -2.38 16.28
CA THR A 79 13.19 -1.75 15.08
C THR A 79 13.16 -0.23 15.21
N PRO A 80 14.24 0.46 14.80
CA PRO A 80 14.29 1.92 14.85
C PRO A 80 13.42 2.53 13.73
N LEU A 81 12.76 3.66 14.02
CA LEU A 81 11.86 4.38 13.08
C LEU A 81 12.53 4.71 11.73
N GLN A 82 13.85 4.83 11.72
CA GLN A 82 14.70 5.02 10.55
C GLN A 82 14.50 3.92 9.50
N VAL A 83 14.18 2.68 9.90
CA VAL A 83 13.87 1.59 8.98
C VAL A 83 12.63 1.92 8.16
N ALA A 84 11.56 2.41 8.79
CA ALA A 84 10.36 2.84 8.08
C ALA A 84 10.64 4.00 7.13
N TYR A 85 11.42 5.01 7.54
CA TYR A 85 11.81 6.10 6.64
C TYR A 85 12.60 5.58 5.43
N PHE A 86 13.58 4.71 5.66
CA PHE A 86 14.37 4.11 4.59
C PHE A 86 13.50 3.31 3.63
N THR A 87 12.58 2.49 4.12
CA THR A 87 11.64 1.74 3.27
C THR A 87 10.79 2.68 2.42
N MET A 88 10.21 3.72 3.02
CA MET A 88 9.37 4.68 2.30
C MET A 88 10.15 5.47 1.23
N ASP A 89 11.37 5.89 1.54
CA ASP A 89 12.21 6.63 0.59
C ASP A 89 12.65 5.74 -0.58
N ASN A 90 12.96 4.47 -0.33
CA ASN A 90 13.24 3.51 -1.40
C ASN A 90 12.02 3.26 -2.29
N SER A 91 10.82 3.15 -1.71
CA SER A 91 9.58 3.03 -2.49
C SER A 91 9.35 4.23 -3.39
N LYS A 92 9.52 5.45 -2.87
CA LYS A 92 9.42 6.68 -3.67
C LYS A 92 10.49 6.75 -4.75
N TYR A 93 11.74 6.43 -4.41
CA TYR A 93 12.84 6.40 -5.36
C TYR A 93 12.54 5.43 -6.50
N PHE A 94 12.09 4.21 -6.20
CA PHE A 94 11.73 3.23 -7.23
C PHE A 94 10.62 3.73 -8.15
N TYR A 95 9.55 4.30 -7.59
CA TYR A 95 8.44 4.87 -8.36
C TYR A 95 8.91 5.98 -9.30
N LEU A 96 9.62 6.98 -8.76
CA LEU A 96 10.10 8.15 -9.51
C LEU A 96 11.15 7.75 -10.54
N ASN A 97 12.02 6.78 -10.21
CA ASN A 97 13.00 6.27 -11.15
C ASN A 97 12.33 5.55 -12.32
N ALA A 98 11.31 4.72 -12.08
CA ALA A 98 10.56 4.10 -13.17
C ALA A 98 9.87 5.16 -14.06
N TYR A 99 9.29 6.19 -13.46
CA TYR A 99 8.62 7.24 -14.23
C TYR A 99 9.60 8.13 -15.03
N TYR A 100 10.58 8.72 -14.36
CA TYR A 100 11.47 9.73 -14.96
C TYR A 100 12.63 9.13 -15.75
N ASN A 101 13.17 7.98 -15.34
CA ASN A 101 14.35 7.38 -15.98
C ASN A 101 14.00 6.22 -16.92
N PHE A 102 12.76 5.73 -16.92
CA PHE A 102 12.31 4.70 -17.88
C PHE A 102 11.13 5.16 -18.73
N LEU A 103 9.97 5.50 -18.15
CA LEU A 103 8.78 5.83 -18.95
C LEU A 103 8.97 7.10 -19.78
N THR A 104 9.42 8.19 -19.14
CA THR A 104 9.56 9.51 -19.80
C THR A 104 10.59 9.51 -20.94
N PRO A 105 11.76 8.84 -20.84
CA PRO A 105 12.73 8.79 -21.93
C PRO A 105 12.35 7.78 -23.04
N CYS A 106 11.69 6.67 -22.68
CA CYS A 106 11.34 5.62 -23.64
C CYS A 106 10.06 5.91 -24.42
N LEU A 107 9.12 6.66 -23.84
CA LEU A 107 7.80 6.91 -24.40
C LEU A 107 7.68 8.34 -24.94
N ASP A 108 6.81 8.50 -25.93
CA ASP A 108 6.41 9.80 -26.43
C ASP A 108 5.33 10.40 -25.51
N MET A 109 5.77 11.34 -24.66
CA MET A 109 4.91 11.97 -23.68
C MET A 109 3.86 12.90 -24.31
N ASP A 110 3.97 13.25 -25.59
CA ASP A 110 2.93 14.02 -26.30
C ASP A 110 1.64 13.21 -26.47
N TYR A 111 1.74 11.87 -26.42
CA TYR A 111 0.62 10.94 -26.47
C TYR A 111 0.18 10.42 -25.10
N ILE A 112 0.84 10.83 -24.01
CA ILE A 112 0.58 10.31 -22.66
C ILE A 112 0.19 11.43 -21.71
N HIS A 113 -0.93 11.25 -21.03
CA HIS A 113 -1.34 12.12 -19.93
C HIS A 113 -1.40 11.31 -18.62
N VAL A 114 -0.76 11.83 -17.57
CA VAL A 114 -0.85 11.23 -16.23
C VAL A 114 -2.17 11.65 -15.58
N ILE A 115 -3.06 10.69 -15.34
CA ILE A 115 -4.36 10.94 -14.69
C ILE A 115 -4.17 11.04 -13.18
N TYR A 116 -3.56 10.01 -12.57
CA TYR A 116 -3.25 9.99 -11.14
C TYR A 116 -2.06 9.06 -10.86
N GLY A 117 -1.39 9.30 -9.74
CA GLY A 117 -0.44 8.38 -9.14
C GLY A 117 -0.74 8.22 -7.65
N ASP A 118 -0.58 6.99 -7.14
CA ASP A 118 -0.60 6.65 -5.72
C ASP A 118 0.67 5.84 -5.39
N THR A 119 0.92 5.63 -4.10
CA THR A 119 2.07 4.96 -3.46
C THR A 119 2.72 3.85 -4.29
N ASP A 120 1.93 2.99 -4.91
CA ASP A 120 2.39 1.86 -5.73
C ASP A 120 1.64 1.72 -7.07
N SER A 121 0.94 2.77 -7.53
CA SER A 121 0.18 2.73 -8.78
C SER A 121 0.26 4.02 -9.59
N LEU A 122 0.12 3.89 -10.91
CA LEU A 122 0.16 4.99 -11.87
C LEU A 122 -0.92 4.74 -12.92
N CYS A 123 -1.76 5.74 -13.14
CA CYS A 123 -2.82 5.71 -14.14
C CYS A 123 -2.50 6.70 -15.26
N LEU A 124 -2.44 6.17 -16.48
CA LEU A 124 -2.08 6.89 -17.68
C LEU A 124 -3.24 6.86 -18.68
N ALA A 125 -3.51 7.99 -19.31
CA ALA A 125 -4.27 8.05 -20.56
C ALA A 125 -3.27 8.04 -21.72
N ILE A 126 -3.48 7.14 -22.68
CA ILE A 126 -2.61 6.98 -23.85
C ILE A 126 -3.46 7.23 -25.10
N ALA A 127 -3.09 8.24 -25.89
CA ALA A 127 -3.75 8.61 -27.14
C ALA A 127 -3.26 7.75 -28.33
N HIS A 128 -3.06 6.46 -28.10
CA HIS A 128 -2.55 5.49 -29.07
C HIS A 128 -3.07 4.08 -28.74
N GLU A 129 -3.13 3.17 -29.72
CA GLU A 129 -3.62 1.79 -29.51
C GLU A 129 -2.67 0.93 -28.64
N SER A 130 -1.43 1.38 -28.48
CA SER A 130 -0.35 0.69 -27.76
C SER A 130 0.64 1.70 -27.19
N TRP A 131 1.64 1.24 -26.42
CA TRP A 131 2.70 2.10 -25.89
C TRP A 131 3.34 2.96 -27.01
N PRO A 132 3.32 4.30 -26.92
CA PRO A 132 3.91 5.18 -27.92
C PRO A 132 5.43 5.23 -27.71
N ILE A 133 6.14 4.22 -28.19
CA ILE A 133 7.59 4.05 -27.95
C ILE A 133 8.38 5.03 -28.82
N LYS A 134 9.14 5.91 -28.16
CA LYS A 134 10.06 6.87 -28.77
C LYS A 134 11.49 6.32 -28.88
N ASP A 135 12.01 5.71 -27.81
CA ASP A 135 13.33 5.06 -27.82
C ASP A 135 13.17 3.54 -27.66
N LYS A 136 13.13 2.85 -28.80
CA LYS A 136 12.98 1.40 -28.84
C LYS A 136 14.16 0.65 -28.24
N LYS A 137 15.38 1.18 -28.37
CA LYS A 137 16.58 0.50 -27.87
C LYS A 137 16.58 0.48 -26.34
N LEU A 138 16.30 1.63 -25.72
CA LEU A 138 16.21 1.74 -24.27
C LEU A 138 15.00 0.96 -23.73
N TRP A 139 13.87 1.02 -24.44
CA TRP A 139 12.67 0.24 -24.11
C TRP A 139 12.98 -1.26 -24.07
N ASP A 140 13.51 -1.83 -25.14
CA ASP A 140 13.79 -3.27 -25.23
C ASP A 140 14.81 -3.73 -24.15
N GLN A 141 15.73 -2.85 -23.74
CA GLN A 141 16.72 -3.14 -22.69
C GLN A 141 16.12 -3.16 -21.28
N LEU A 142 15.21 -2.25 -20.97
CA LEU A 142 14.69 -2.03 -19.62
C LEU A 142 13.31 -2.66 -19.39
N TYR A 143 12.53 -2.89 -20.44
CA TYR A 143 11.16 -3.40 -20.33
C TYR A 143 11.11 -4.74 -19.58
N SER A 144 11.96 -5.71 -19.94
CA SER A 144 11.96 -7.02 -19.27
C SER A 144 12.42 -6.98 -17.80
N GLN A 145 13.11 -5.92 -17.39
CA GLN A 145 13.55 -5.71 -16.01
C GLN A 145 12.40 -5.17 -15.16
N LEU A 146 11.63 -4.23 -15.71
CA LEU A 146 10.58 -3.50 -14.99
C LEU A 146 9.18 -4.07 -15.19
N PHE A 147 8.87 -4.64 -16.34
CA PHE A 147 7.57 -5.21 -16.67
C PHE A 147 7.65 -6.74 -16.83
N PRO A 148 6.52 -7.45 -16.76
CA PRO A 148 6.49 -8.88 -17.03
C PRO A 148 6.83 -9.13 -18.50
N SER A 149 7.52 -10.23 -18.76
CA SER A 149 7.67 -10.76 -20.11
C SER A 149 6.30 -11.20 -20.65
N VAL A 150 6.18 -11.26 -21.98
CA VAL A 150 4.90 -11.52 -22.68
C VAL A 150 4.30 -12.90 -22.34
N SER A 151 5.04 -13.79 -21.65
CA SER A 151 4.48 -15.07 -21.19
C SER A 151 3.64 -14.87 -19.91
N ASP A 152 2.33 -14.77 -20.07
CA ASP A 152 1.35 -14.63 -18.99
C ASP A 152 1.29 -15.82 -18.01
N GLU A 153 1.98 -16.92 -18.31
CA GLU A 153 1.93 -18.15 -17.50
C GLU A 153 2.75 -18.05 -16.19
N ASN A 154 3.75 -17.15 -16.12
CA ASN A 154 4.61 -17.07 -14.95
C ASN A 154 4.14 -16.00 -13.95
N TYR A 155 3.36 -16.43 -12.95
CA TYR A 155 2.90 -15.52 -11.88
C TYR A 155 4.05 -14.85 -11.11
N TYR A 156 5.23 -15.47 -11.01
CA TYR A 156 6.39 -14.85 -10.38
C TYR A 156 6.96 -13.70 -11.20
N ASP A 157 6.85 -13.76 -12.52
CA ASP A 157 7.24 -12.67 -13.41
C ASP A 157 6.22 -11.52 -13.37
N LYS A 158 4.93 -11.85 -13.34
CA LYS A 158 3.84 -10.87 -13.13
C LYS A 158 3.94 -10.12 -11.80
N LYS A 159 4.37 -10.80 -10.74
CA LYS A 159 4.57 -10.23 -9.40
C LYS A 159 6.06 -10.11 -9.03
N LYS A 160 6.90 -9.82 -10.03
CA LYS A 160 8.34 -9.60 -9.83
C LYS A 160 8.58 -8.50 -8.81
N ILE A 161 9.59 -8.71 -7.97
CA ILE A 161 10.03 -7.71 -6.98
C ILE A 161 10.54 -6.49 -7.73
N LEU A 162 10.06 -5.30 -7.33
CA LEU A 162 10.39 -4.04 -8.02
C LEU A 162 10.03 -4.09 -9.52
N GLY A 163 8.95 -4.80 -9.84
CA GLY A 163 8.32 -4.80 -11.16
C GLY A 163 6.99 -4.06 -11.13
N TRP A 164 6.65 -3.45 -12.26
CA TRP A 164 5.36 -2.91 -12.59
C TRP A 164 4.54 -3.98 -13.30
N ASN A 165 3.24 -4.01 -13.04
CA ASN A 165 2.30 -4.87 -13.74
C ASN A 165 1.10 -4.05 -14.19
N ILE A 166 0.55 -4.40 -15.34
CA ILE A 166 -0.69 -3.80 -15.83
C ILE A 166 -1.84 -4.51 -15.12
N GLU A 167 -2.56 -3.78 -14.26
CA GLU A 167 -3.70 -4.31 -13.51
C GLU A 167 -5.01 -4.19 -14.29
N SER A 168 -5.16 -3.14 -15.11
CA SER A 168 -6.33 -2.92 -15.95
C SER A 168 -6.01 -2.01 -17.13
N GLU A 169 -6.59 -2.31 -18.29
CA GLU A 169 -6.58 -1.44 -19.47
C GLU A 169 -8.02 -1.18 -19.90
N SER A 170 -8.31 0.06 -20.30
CA SER A 170 -9.63 0.43 -20.79
C SER A 170 -9.50 1.52 -21.85
N THR A 171 -10.36 1.48 -22.87
CA THR A 171 -10.34 2.43 -23.98
C THR A 171 -11.00 3.77 -23.65
N THR A 172 -11.67 3.90 -22.50
CA THR A 172 -12.39 5.12 -22.11
C THR A 172 -12.19 5.40 -20.63
N CYS A 173 -11.75 6.62 -20.32
CA CYS A 173 -11.68 7.14 -18.96
C CYS A 173 -12.55 8.40 -18.85
N LEU A 174 -13.46 8.45 -17.88
CA LEU A 174 -14.28 9.62 -17.57
C LEU A 174 -13.88 10.13 -16.18
N ALA A 175 -13.19 11.27 -16.11
CA ALA A 175 -12.84 11.93 -14.87
C ALA A 175 -13.64 13.25 -14.77
N LEU A 176 -14.71 13.24 -13.97
CA LEU A 176 -15.52 14.43 -13.70
C LEU A 176 -15.02 15.09 -12.42
N ALA A 177 -14.80 16.39 -12.46
CA ALA A 177 -14.58 17.24 -11.29
C ALA A 177 -15.75 18.24 -11.15
N PRO A 178 -16.12 18.64 -9.93
CA PRO A 178 -17.20 19.60 -9.69
C PRO A 178 -16.90 21.01 -10.21
#